data_AF-A0A9P8HH33-F1
#
_entry.id   AF-A0A9P8HH33-F1
#
_cell.length_a   1.000
_cell.length_b   1.000
_cell.length_c   1.000
_cell.angle_alpha   90.00
_cell.angle_beta   90.00
_cell.angle_gamma   90.00
#
_symmetry.space_group_name_H-M   'P 1'
#
loop_
_entity.id
_entity.type
_entity.pdbx_description
1 polymer ?
#
loop_
_entity_poly.entity_id
_entity_poly.type
_entity_poly.pdbx_seq_one_letter_code
_entity_poly.pdbx_strand_id
1 'polypeptide(L)'
;MADTTREEDRERLKSALWYAVGQIVDEECLKRNRNATPQFIGALTEMTLLQIENVAIDLETFCNHAGRSTVTTDDVLLLARKNPDLHRIMKNYVDEIKADKEAAAGSSRSGAAKKNKAKK
;
A
#
# COMPACT_ATOMS: atom_id res chain seq x y z
N MET A 1 30.45 9.83 -0.05
CA MET A 1 30.16 8.53 -0.69
C MET A 1 28.82 7.96 -0.22
N ALA A 2 28.62 7.61 1.07
CA ALA A 2 27.33 7.08 1.54
C ALA A 2 26.17 8.10 1.55
N ASP A 3 26.49 9.39 1.64
CA ASP A 3 25.51 10.48 1.60
C ASP A 3 24.98 10.73 0.18
N THR A 4 25.89 10.66 -0.80
CA THR A 4 25.59 10.78 -2.24
C THR A 4 24.59 9.72 -2.69
N THR A 5 24.75 8.47 -2.26
CA THR A 5 23.84 7.37 -2.62
C THR A 5 22.44 7.53 -2.05
N ARG A 6 22.30 8.16 -0.86
CA ARG A 6 20.99 8.37 -0.22
C ARG A 6 20.18 9.45 -0.94
N GLU A 7 20.84 10.52 -1.37
CA GLU A 7 20.21 11.58 -2.15
C GLU A 7 19.83 11.09 -3.57
N GLU A 8 20.69 10.30 -4.21
CA GLU A 8 20.38 9.65 -5.50
C GLU A 8 19.17 8.71 -5.39
N ASP A 9 19.11 7.88 -4.35
CA ASP A 9 17.96 7.00 -4.10
C ASP A 9 16.68 7.80 -3.84
N ARG A 10 16.78 8.91 -3.09
CA ARG A 10 15.65 9.79 -2.81
C ARG A 10 15.11 10.45 -4.10
N GLU A 11 16.00 10.94 -4.95
CA GLU A 11 15.61 11.54 -6.24
C GLU A 11 14.96 10.51 -7.16
N ARG A 12 15.49 9.29 -7.18
CA ARG A 12 14.91 8.17 -7.93
C ARG A 12 13.52 7.80 -7.43
N LEU A 13 13.33 7.67 -6.11
CA LEU A 13 12.02 7.38 -5.51
C LEU A 13 11.01 8.50 -5.78
N LYS A 14 11.44 9.76 -5.67
CA LYS A 14 10.59 10.92 -5.96
C LYS A 14 10.18 10.98 -7.43
N SER A 15 11.08 10.65 -8.35
CA SER A 15 10.77 10.57 -9.78
C SER A 15 9.74 9.48 -10.09
N ALA A 16 9.88 8.31 -9.45
CA ALA A 16 8.90 7.23 -9.57
C ALA A 16 7.53 7.64 -9.00
N LEU A 17 7.52 8.32 -7.86
CA LEU A 17 6.29 8.85 -7.26
C LEU A 17 5.62 9.89 -8.15
N TRP A 18 6.40 10.82 -8.72
CA TRP A 18 5.89 11.85 -9.65
C TRP A 18 5.22 11.21 -10.87
N TYR A 19 5.83 10.18 -11.45
CA TYR A 19 5.23 9.43 -12.56
C TYR A 19 3.90 8.77 -12.16
N ALA A 20 3.86 8.05 -11.04
CA ALA A 20 2.63 7.39 -10.57
C ALA A 20 1.52 8.40 -10.24
N VAL A 21 1.85 9.52 -9.59
CA VAL A 21 0.91 10.60 -9.29
C VAL A 21 0.38 11.22 -10.59
N GLY A 22 1.25 11.46 -11.57
CA GLY A 22 0.87 11.95 -12.89
C GLY A 22 -0.18 11.06 -13.56
N GLN A 23 0.05 9.73 -13.58
CA GLN A 23 -0.91 8.77 -14.14
C GLN A 23 -2.28 8.82 -13.44
N ILE A 24 -2.29 8.85 -12.11
CA ILE A 24 -3.55 8.92 -11.33
C ILE A 24 -4.28 10.25 -11.60
N VAL A 25 -3.54 11.36 -11.68
CA VAL A 25 -4.11 12.67 -11.97
C VAL A 25 -4.68 12.71 -13.39
N ASP A 26 -3.98 12.16 -14.38
CA ASP A 26 -4.44 12.11 -15.77
C ASP A 26 -5.74 11.29 -15.89
N GLU A 27 -5.82 10.14 -15.22
CA GLU A 27 -7.03 9.33 -15.17
C GLU A 27 -8.22 10.08 -14.56
N GLU A 28 -8.01 10.79 -13.45
CA GLU A 28 -9.06 11.59 -12.80
C GLU A 28 -9.45 12.83 -13.63
N CYS A 29 -8.48 13.46 -14.30
CA CYS A 29 -8.69 14.57 -15.21
C CYS A 29 -9.58 14.16 -16.38
N LEU A 30 -9.31 13.01 -16.98
CA LEU A 30 -10.11 12.45 -18.07
C LEU A 30 -11.55 12.14 -17.64
N LYS A 31 -11.75 11.51 -16.48
CA LYS A 31 -13.09 11.23 -15.92
C LYS A 31 -13.91 12.50 -15.66
N ARG A 32 -13.24 13.58 -15.25
CA ARG A 32 -13.88 14.85 -14.87
C ARG A 32 -13.92 15.88 -16.00
N ASN A 33 -13.37 15.54 -17.18
CA ASN A 33 -13.17 16.44 -18.31
C ASN A 33 -12.48 17.76 -17.91
N ARG A 34 -11.35 17.64 -17.20
CA ARG A 34 -10.53 18.75 -16.71
C ARG A 34 -9.05 18.49 -17.03
N ASN A 35 -8.23 19.53 -16.92
CA ASN A 35 -6.77 19.43 -17.04
C ASN A 35 -6.11 19.80 -15.72
N ALA A 36 -4.98 19.16 -15.42
CA ALA A 36 -4.10 19.53 -14.31
C ALA A 36 -2.87 20.29 -14.83
N THR A 37 -2.39 21.26 -14.06
CA THR A 37 -1.14 21.94 -14.39
C THR A 37 0.07 21.13 -13.91
N PRO A 38 1.25 21.27 -14.54
CA PRO A 38 2.47 20.63 -14.06
C PRO A 38 2.81 21.01 -12.60
N GLN A 39 2.51 22.26 -12.21
CA GLN A 39 2.72 22.75 -10.85
C GLN A 39 1.79 22.06 -9.84
N PHE A 40 0.53 21.77 -10.22
CA PHE A 40 -0.39 21.01 -9.38
C PHE A 40 0.12 19.57 -9.16
N ILE A 41 0.55 18.90 -10.22
CA ILE A 41 1.10 17.54 -10.14
C ILE A 41 2.36 17.52 -9.28
N GLY A 42 3.25 18.50 -9.46
CA GLY A 42 4.44 18.66 -8.63
C GLY A 42 4.11 18.86 -7.14
N ALA A 43 3.19 19.78 -6.83
CA ALA A 43 2.77 20.02 -5.45
C ALA A 43 2.11 18.79 -4.80
N LEU A 44 1.27 18.06 -5.56
CA LEU A 44 0.64 16.84 -5.08
C LEU A 44 1.66 15.72 -4.81
N THR A 45 2.72 15.65 -5.62
CA THR A 45 3.83 14.71 -5.42
C THR A 45 4.56 15.01 -4.11
N GLU A 46 4.89 16.26 -3.83
CA GLU A 46 5.54 16.66 -2.57
C GLU A 46 4.64 16.39 -1.36
N MET A 47 3.35 16.71 -1.47
CA MET A 47 2.37 16.42 -0.43
C MET A 47 2.30 14.91 -0.14
N THR A 48 2.30 14.08 -1.19
CA THR A 48 2.26 12.62 -1.05
C THR A 48 3.54 12.09 -0.41
N LEU A 49 4.71 12.65 -0.77
CA LEU A 49 5.99 12.27 -0.17
C LEU A 49 6.00 12.54 1.35
N LEU A 50 5.57 13.74 1.77
CA LEU A 50 5.43 14.09 3.19
C LEU A 50 4.43 13.17 3.91
N GLN A 51 3.34 12.78 3.23
CA GLN A 51 2.38 11.85 3.81
C GLN A 51 2.96 10.45 4.00
N ILE A 52 3.80 9.96 3.08
CA ILE A 52 4.49 8.67 3.21
C ILE A 52 5.43 8.68 4.44
N GLU A 53 6.16 9.77 4.65
CA GLU A 53 7.04 9.91 5.83
C GLU A 53 6.24 9.80 7.14
N ASN A 54 5.13 10.53 7.25
CA ASN A 54 4.25 10.44 8.43
C ASN A 54 3.67 9.04 8.62
N VAL A 55 3.20 8.41 7.53
CA VAL A 55 2.65 7.05 7.56
C VAL A 55 3.70 6.03 8.02
N ALA A 56 4.94 6.15 7.56
CA ALA A 56 6.02 5.23 7.97
C ALA A 56 6.30 5.31 9.48
N ILE A 57 6.36 6.53 10.04
CA ILE A 57 6.57 6.77 11.48
C ILE A 57 5.42 6.19 12.29
N ASP A 58 4.17 6.44 11.87
CA ASP A 58 2.99 5.93 12.55
C ASP A 58 2.95 4.39 12.53
N LEU A 59 3.25 3.75 11.38
CA LEU A 59 3.29 2.30 11.27
C LEU A 59 4.33 1.66 12.18
N GLU A 60 5.54 2.22 12.22
CA GLU A 60 6.60 1.78 13.13
C GLU A 60 6.15 1.91 14.59
N THR A 61 5.55 3.04 14.95
CA THR A 61 5.06 3.31 16.31
C THR A 61 3.97 2.34 16.72
N PHE A 62 2.99 2.06 15.85
CA PHE A 62 1.91 1.11 16.14
C PHE A 62 2.41 -0.32 16.27
N CYS A 63 3.32 -0.73 15.39
CA CYS A 63 3.96 -2.04 15.44
C CYS A 63 4.72 -2.22 16.77
N ASN A 64 5.54 -1.24 17.15
CA ASN A 64 6.31 -1.25 18.40
C ASN A 64 5.41 -1.23 19.64
N HIS A 65 4.30 -0.47 19.61
CA HIS A 65 3.34 -0.43 20.71
C HIS A 65 2.72 -1.81 21.00
N ALA A 66 2.56 -2.64 19.96
CA ALA A 66 2.08 -4.01 20.09
C ALA A 66 3.19 -5.04 20.39
N GLY A 67 4.42 -4.59 20.68
CA GLY A 67 5.57 -5.46 20.95
C GLY A 67 6.07 -6.26 19.74
N ARG A 68 5.74 -5.82 18.52
CA ARG A 68 6.14 -6.46 17.26
C ARG A 68 7.23 -5.65 16.56
N SER A 69 8.03 -6.32 15.73
CA SER A 69 9.00 -5.69 14.82
C SER A 69 8.61 -5.80 13.35
N THR A 70 7.45 -6.40 13.06
CA THR A 70 6.93 -6.58 11.70
C THR A 70 5.55 -5.96 11.63
N VAL A 71 5.40 -4.99 10.72
CA VAL A 71 4.14 -4.29 10.44
C VAL A 71 3.11 -5.27 9.85
N THR A 72 1.87 -5.17 10.32
CA THR A 72 0.74 -6.03 9.94
C THR A 72 -0.42 -5.19 9.41
N THR A 73 -1.46 -5.85 8.89
CA THR A 73 -2.69 -5.17 8.43
C THR A 73 -3.38 -4.37 9.54
N ASP A 74 -3.22 -4.79 10.80
CA ASP A 74 -3.88 -4.12 11.94
C ASP A 74 -3.28 -2.73 12.18
N ASP A 75 -1.97 -2.57 11.96
CA ASP A 75 -1.27 -1.28 12.04
C ASP A 75 -1.77 -0.32 10.93
N VAL A 76 -1.98 -0.85 9.72
CA VAL A 76 -2.51 -0.08 8.59
C VAL A 76 -3.96 0.32 8.82
N LEU A 77 -4.79 -0.57 9.36
CA LEU A 77 -6.18 -0.25 9.70
C LEU A 77 -6.27 0.81 10.81
N LEU A 78 -5.29 0.85 11.71
CA LEU A 78 -5.21 1.84 12.77
C LEU A 78 -4.92 3.26 12.24
N LEU A 79 -4.18 3.41 11.13
CA LEU A 79 -4.01 4.71 10.45
C LEU A 79 -5.35 5.32 10.05
N ALA A 80 -6.27 4.48 9.55
CA ALA A 80 -7.57 4.93 9.06
C ALA A 80 -8.59 5.25 10.18
N ARG A 81 -8.24 5.06 11.47
CA ARG A 81 -9.18 5.15 12.61
C ARG A 81 -9.95 6.47 12.73
N LYS A 82 -9.37 7.57 12.23
CA LYS A 82 -9.98 8.91 12.31
C LYS A 82 -11.05 9.14 11.24
N ASN A 83 -11.12 8.29 10.23
CA ASN A 83 -12.08 8.38 9.13
C ASN A 83 -12.85 7.05 9.02
N PRO A 84 -14.07 6.96 9.58
CA PRO A 84 -14.85 5.72 9.60
C PRO A 84 -15.11 5.12 8.21
N ASP A 85 -15.33 5.96 7.20
CA ASP A 85 -15.56 5.50 5.82
C ASP A 85 -14.30 4.91 5.20
N LEU A 86 -13.17 5.59 5.36
CA LEU A 86 -11.87 5.07 4.92
C LEU A 86 -11.53 3.76 5.64
N HIS A 87 -11.74 3.71 6.96
CA HIS A 87 -11.49 2.49 7.74
C HIS A 87 -12.34 1.32 7.23
N ARG A 88 -13.62 1.55 6.93
CA ARG A 88 -14.51 0.54 6.36
C ARG A 88 -14.04 0.04 4.99
N ILE A 89 -13.68 0.95 4.08
CA ILE A 89 -13.17 0.59 2.75
C ILE A 89 -11.90 -0.26 2.87
N MET A 90 -10.95 0.19 3.69
CA MET A 90 -9.67 -0.51 3.92
C MET A 90 -9.90 -1.88 4.57
N LYS A 91 -10.80 -1.98 5.54
CA LYS A 91 -11.13 -3.24 6.20
C LYS A 91 -11.71 -4.26 5.22
N ASN A 92 -12.69 -3.84 4.41
CA ASN A 92 -13.28 -4.72 3.38
C ASN A 92 -12.19 -5.26 2.44
N TYR A 93 -11.30 -4.38 1.96
CA TYR A 93 -10.19 -4.78 1.09
C TYR A 93 -9.23 -5.80 1.77
N VAL A 94 -8.92 -5.61 3.04
CA VAL A 94 -8.10 -6.55 3.82
C VAL A 94 -8.80 -7.90 3.99
N ASP A 95 -10.11 -7.89 4.25
CA ASP A 95 -10.91 -9.10 4.44
C ASP A 95 -11.02 -9.91 3.12
N GLU A 96 -11.16 -9.22 1.98
CA GLU A 96 -11.12 -9.83 0.64
C GLU A 96 -9.76 -10.53 0.38
N ILE A 97 -8.64 -9.85 0.65
CA ILE A 97 -7.30 -10.44 0.50
C ILE A 97 -7.12 -11.69 1.39
N LYS A 98 -7.66 -11.67 2.60
CA LYS A 98 -7.59 -12.82 3.52
C LYS A 98 -8.40 -13.99 2.98
N ALA A 99 -9.63 -13.74 2.51
CA ALA A 99 -10.49 -14.76 1.92
C ALA A 99 -9.84 -15.42 0.68
N ASP A 100 -9.21 -14.62 -0.19
CA ASP A 100 -8.53 -15.14 -1.39
C ASP A 100 -7.34 -16.04 -1.03
N LYS A 101 -6.56 -15.67 -0.01
CA LYS A 101 -5.44 -16.48 0.49
C LYS A 101 -5.93 -17.80 1.08
N GLU A 102 -7.02 -17.78 1.83
CA GLU A 102 -7.63 -18.98 2.41
C GLU A 102 -8.19 -19.93 1.34
N ALA A 103 -8.85 -19.38 0.31
CA ALA A 103 -9.33 -20.16 -0.84
C ALA A 103 -8.18 -20.84 -1.61
N ALA A 104 -7.08 -20.12 -1.84
CA ALA A 104 -5.89 -20.67 -2.49
C ALA A 104 -5.22 -21.79 -1.65
N ALA A 105 -5.16 -21.63 -0.32
CA ALA A 105 -4.63 -22.64 0.59
C ALA A 105 -5.53 -23.89 0.71
N GLY A 106 -6.86 -23.73 0.66
CA GLY A 106 -7.82 -24.83 0.64
C GLY A 106 -7.71 -25.70 -0.62
N SER A 107 -7.53 -25.06 -1.79
CA SER A 107 -7.34 -25.75 -3.07
C SER A 107 -6.07 -26.63 -3.07
N SER A 108 -4.94 -26.11 -2.58
CA SER A 108 -3.67 -26.87 -2.52
C SER A 108 -3.72 -28.06 -1.56
N ARG A 109 -4.43 -27.97 -0.42
CA ARG A 109 -4.67 -29.11 0.48
C ARG A 109 -5.53 -30.20 -0.15
N SER A 110 -6.54 -29.84 -0.94
CA SER A 110 -7.40 -30.82 -1.64
C SER A 110 -6.65 -31.60 -2.73
N GLY A 111 -5.72 -30.96 -3.44
CA GLY A 111 -4.88 -31.60 -4.45
C GLY A 111 -3.86 -32.59 -3.87
N ALA A 112 -3.27 -32.27 -2.71
CA ALA A 112 -2.33 -33.16 -2.01
C ALA A 112 -3.03 -34.43 -1.47
N ALA A 113 -4.25 -34.30 -0.95
CA ALA A 113 -5.04 -35.43 -0.47
C ALA A 113 -5.42 -36.42 -1.59
N LYS A 114 -5.71 -35.91 -2.81
CA LYS A 114 -6.07 -36.75 -3.96
C LYS A 114 -4.87 -37.54 -4.51
N LYS A 115 -3.65 -36.98 -4.46
CA LYS A 115 -2.41 -37.63 -4.92
C LYS A 115 -1.97 -38.79 -4.02
N ASN A 116 -2.19 -38.69 -2.71
CA ASN A 116 -1.88 -39.78 -1.76
C ASN A 116 -2.85 -40.96 -1.84
N LYS A 117 -4.07 -40.77 -2.35
CA LYS A 117 -5.07 -41.84 -2.50
C LYS A 117 -4.88 -42.67 -3.77
N ALA A 118 -4.20 -42.11 -4.79
CA ALA A 118 -3.91 -42.80 -6.05
C ALA A 118 -2.59 -43.61 -6.03
N LYS A 119 -1.85 -43.56 -4.91
CA LYS A 119 -0.54 -44.21 -4.74
C LYS A 119 -0.56 -45.38 -3.74
N LYS A 120 -1.75 -45.80 -3.32
CA LYS A 120 -2.02 -46.91 -2.43
C LYS A 120 -2.97 -47.87 -3.12
#